data_AF-A0A1Z9FBF5-F1
#
_entry.id   AF-A0A1Z9FBF5-F1
#
_cell.length_a   1.000
_cell.length_b   1.000
_cell.length_c   1.000
_cell.angle_alpha   90.00
_cell.angle_beta   90.00
_cell.angle_gamma   90.00
#
_symmetry.space_group_name_H-M   'P 1'
#
loop_
_entity.id
_entity.type
_entity.pdbx_description
1 polymer ?
#
loop_
_entity_poly.entity_id
_entity_poly.type
_entity_poly.pdbx_seq_one_letter_code
_entity_poly.pdbx_strand_id
1 'polypeptide(L)'
;MLIFFNYPLKFFMISFLKLICLSYLLLSSHHISANNSDSEDSKLIKAGKEIYKKRCSNCHGNDAQGKNNGFFLSPNLKIYSKGHDRFIIILKKGYGRMPAWGGMSKLSDSQLNQLASYIKHISLEKNSW
;
A
#
# COMPACT_ATOMS: atom_id res chain seq x y z
N MET A 1 -31.57 67.37 14.12
CA MET A 1 -32.33 66.11 13.94
C MET A 1 -31.44 65.13 13.18
N LEU A 2 -30.60 64.37 13.91
CA LEU A 2 -29.70 63.37 13.32
C LEU A 2 -30.17 61.99 13.81
N ILE A 3 -30.76 61.23 12.89
CA ILE A 3 -31.03 59.80 13.06
C ILE A 3 -30.15 59.12 12.03
N PHE A 4 -29.10 58.40 12.43
CA PHE A 4 -28.55 57.30 11.63
C PHE A 4 -27.93 56.23 12.53
N PHE A 5 -28.76 55.21 12.79
CA PHE A 5 -28.44 53.78 12.73
C PHE A 5 -27.13 53.26 13.34
N ASN A 6 -27.25 52.72 14.55
CA ASN A 6 -26.40 51.64 15.05
C ASN A 6 -26.63 50.37 14.20
N TYR A 7 -25.64 49.96 13.41
CA TYR A 7 -25.60 48.62 12.81
C TYR A 7 -24.62 47.74 13.60
N PRO A 8 -25.03 46.56 14.10
CA PRO A 8 -24.19 45.78 14.99
C PRO A 8 -23.14 44.98 14.22
N LEU A 9 -21.90 45.09 14.68
CA LEU A 9 -20.68 44.34 14.33
C LEU A 9 -20.87 42.81 14.09
N LYS A 10 -21.98 42.24 14.59
CA LYS A 10 -22.37 40.83 14.41
C LYS A 10 -22.57 40.42 12.95
N PHE A 11 -23.02 41.33 12.07
CA PHE A 11 -23.26 40.97 10.66
C PHE A 11 -21.95 40.68 9.91
N PHE A 12 -20.85 41.32 10.31
CA PHE A 12 -19.56 41.17 9.65
C PHE A 12 -18.90 39.82 9.97
N MET A 13 -19.05 39.33 11.21
CA MET A 13 -18.51 38.02 11.62
C MET A 13 -19.23 36.83 10.97
N ILE A 14 -20.54 36.94 10.71
CA ILE A 14 -21.32 35.86 10.08
C ILE A 14 -20.95 35.70 8.59
N SER A 15 -20.56 36.80 7.94
CA SER A 15 -20.13 36.79 6.54
C SER A 15 -18.76 36.13 6.34
N PHE A 16 -17.81 36.38 7.25
CA PHE A 16 -16.49 35.73 7.24
C PHE A 16 -16.56 34.22 7.50
N LEU A 17 -17.42 33.78 8.41
CA LEU A 17 -17.57 32.35 8.73
C LEU A 17 -18.17 31.56 7.55
N LYS A 18 -19.06 32.17 6.76
CA LYS A 18 -19.62 31.57 5.54
C LYS A 18 -18.60 31.44 4.41
N LEU A 19 -17.71 32.42 4.26
CA LEU A 19 -16.64 32.39 3.25
C LEU A 19 -15.58 31.31 3.55
N ILE A 20 -15.23 31.13 4.83
CA ILE A 20 -14.35 30.03 5.26
C ILE A 20 -15.02 28.68 4.98
N CYS A 21 -16.31 28.51 5.31
CA CYS A 21 -17.05 27.27 5.03
C CYS A 21 -17.16 26.98 3.51
N LEU A 22 -17.42 28.00 2.68
CA LEU A 22 -17.50 27.86 1.23
C LEU A 22 -16.12 27.51 0.60
N SER A 23 -15.03 28.01 1.18
CA SER A 23 -13.67 27.63 0.78
C SER A 23 -13.32 26.18 1.15
N TYR A 24 -13.81 25.67 2.30
CA TYR A 24 -13.67 24.27 2.71
C TYR A 24 -14.48 23.30 1.83
N LEU A 25 -15.66 23.73 1.36
CA LEU A 25 -16.49 22.97 0.43
C LEU A 25 -15.85 22.83 -0.96
N LEU A 26 -15.13 23.85 -1.45
CA LEU A 26 -14.39 23.79 -2.72
C LEU A 26 -13.08 22.97 -2.62
N LEU A 27 -12.44 22.91 -1.45
CA LEU A 27 -11.24 22.08 -1.24
C LEU A 27 -11.57 20.57 -1.16
N SER A 28 -12.81 20.23 -0.83
CA SER A 28 -13.28 18.84 -0.71
C SER A 28 -13.51 18.15 -2.07
N SER A 29 -13.42 18.88 -3.19
CA SER A 29 -13.70 18.36 -4.53
C SER A 29 -12.53 17.60 -5.19
N HIS A 30 -11.40 17.39 -4.52
CA HIS A 30 -10.24 16.66 -5.06
C HIS A 30 -10.08 15.20 -4.59
N HIS A 31 -11.18 14.49 -4.31
CA HIS A 31 -11.14 13.03 -4.13
C HIS A 31 -12.16 12.32 -5.03
N ILE A 32 -11.84 12.22 -6.33
CA ILE A 32 -12.38 11.19 -7.21
C ILE A 32 -11.19 10.55 -7.94
N SER A 33 -10.63 9.50 -7.36
CA SER A 33 -9.69 8.59 -8.03
C SER A 33 -9.82 7.17 -7.46
N ALA A 34 -11.04 6.64 -7.39
CA ALA A 34 -11.25 5.24 -7.04
C ALA A 34 -11.02 4.29 -8.24
N ASN A 35 -11.01 4.80 -9.47
CA ASN A 35 -11.07 3.92 -10.66
C ASN A 35 -9.67 3.61 -11.23
N ASN A 36 -8.70 4.50 -11.04
CA ASN A 36 -7.33 4.33 -11.56
C ASN A 36 -6.43 3.57 -10.57
N SER A 37 -6.56 3.82 -9.25
CA SER A 37 -5.77 3.16 -8.20
C SER A 37 -6.00 1.64 -8.21
N ASP A 38 -7.26 1.24 -8.27
CA ASP A 38 -7.65 -0.18 -8.17
C ASP A 38 -7.18 -0.95 -9.40
N SER A 39 -7.21 -0.29 -10.57
CA SER A 39 -6.70 -0.85 -11.82
C SER A 39 -5.18 -1.02 -11.79
N GLU A 40 -4.47 -0.08 -11.19
CA GLU A 40 -3.01 -0.10 -11.14
C GLU A 40 -2.50 -1.09 -10.10
N ASP A 41 -3.13 -1.13 -8.92
CA ASP A 41 -2.88 -2.14 -7.90
C ASP A 41 -3.12 -3.55 -8.45
N SER A 42 -4.20 -3.75 -9.20
CA SER A 42 -4.48 -5.04 -9.87
C SER A 42 -3.36 -5.45 -10.83
N LYS A 43 -2.82 -4.52 -11.63
CA LYS A 43 -1.68 -4.81 -12.52
C LYS A 43 -0.42 -5.16 -11.73
N LEU A 44 -0.10 -4.40 -10.69
CA LEU A 44 1.07 -4.64 -9.83
C LEU A 44 0.98 -6.02 -9.17
N ILE A 45 -0.18 -6.37 -8.62
CA ILE A 45 -0.45 -7.67 -7.99
C ILE A 45 -0.30 -8.80 -9.01
N LYS A 46 -0.86 -8.64 -10.22
CA LYS A 46 -0.75 -9.65 -11.29
C LYS A 46 0.70 -9.87 -11.72
N ALA A 47 1.46 -8.80 -11.94
CA ALA A 47 2.87 -8.90 -12.28
C ALA A 47 3.70 -9.54 -11.15
N GLY A 48 3.44 -9.14 -9.91
CA GLY A 48 4.08 -9.72 -8.72
C GLY A 48 3.81 -11.21 -8.56
N LYS A 49 2.58 -11.66 -8.82
CA LYS A 49 2.21 -13.08 -8.80
C LYS A 49 3.03 -13.90 -9.80
N GLU A 50 3.28 -13.38 -10.99
CA GLU A 50 4.09 -14.07 -12.00
C GLU A 50 5.57 -14.14 -11.61
N ILE A 51 6.12 -13.09 -10.99
CA ILE A 51 7.47 -13.13 -10.41
C ILE A 51 7.54 -14.18 -9.30
N TYR A 52 6.57 -14.18 -8.39
CA TYR A 52 6.49 -15.12 -7.29
C TYR A 52 6.46 -16.58 -7.78
N LYS A 53 5.58 -16.88 -8.74
CA LYS A 53 5.48 -18.22 -9.34
C LYS A 53 6.81 -18.71 -9.91
N LYS A 54 7.53 -17.85 -10.62
CA LYS A 54 8.79 -18.22 -11.30
C LYS A 54 9.97 -18.36 -10.34
N ARG A 55 10.00 -17.59 -9.26
CA ARG A 55 11.21 -17.41 -8.45
C ARG A 55 11.10 -17.89 -7.00
N CYS A 56 9.90 -17.88 -6.43
CA CYS A 56 9.71 -18.01 -4.99
C CYS A 56 8.91 -19.28 -4.62
N SER A 57 7.97 -19.68 -5.48
CA SER A 57 7.02 -20.78 -5.25
C SER A 57 7.68 -22.12 -4.91
N ASN A 58 8.84 -22.42 -5.49
CA ASN A 58 9.54 -23.69 -5.26
C ASN A 58 9.89 -23.90 -3.77
N CYS A 59 10.22 -22.81 -3.07
CA CYS A 59 10.59 -22.82 -1.67
C CYS A 59 9.44 -22.42 -0.75
N HIS A 60 8.60 -21.47 -1.16
CA HIS A 60 7.51 -20.92 -0.32
C HIS A 60 6.12 -21.50 -0.62
N GLY A 61 6.01 -22.45 -1.56
CA GLY A 61 4.76 -23.07 -1.99
C GLY A 61 4.03 -22.25 -3.05
N ASN A 62 3.17 -22.89 -3.84
CA ASN A 62 2.47 -22.24 -4.95
C ASN A 62 1.53 -21.11 -4.50
N ASP A 63 0.99 -21.23 -3.30
CA ASP A 63 0.07 -20.25 -2.69
C ASP A 63 0.73 -19.47 -1.57
N ALA A 64 2.07 -19.50 -1.48
CA ALA A 64 2.84 -18.85 -0.42
C ALA A 64 2.53 -19.36 1.00
N GLN A 65 2.02 -20.59 1.11
CA GLN A 65 1.68 -21.23 2.37
C GLN A 65 2.91 -21.66 3.20
N GLY A 66 4.12 -21.53 2.66
CA GLY A 66 5.34 -22.08 3.23
C GLY A 66 5.55 -23.53 2.83
N LYS A 67 6.72 -24.07 3.17
CA LYS A 67 7.08 -25.46 2.88
C LYS A 67 7.92 -26.00 4.02
N ASN A 68 7.61 -27.21 4.46
CA ASN A 68 8.44 -27.99 5.37
C ASN A 68 8.71 -29.34 4.72
N ASN A 69 9.97 -29.68 4.53
CA ASN A 69 10.37 -30.98 4.00
C ASN A 69 11.41 -31.69 4.89
N GLY A 70 11.47 -31.34 6.18
CA GLY A 70 12.41 -31.90 7.15
C GLY A 70 13.82 -31.29 7.11
N PHE A 71 14.28 -30.79 5.96
CA PHE A 71 15.60 -30.16 5.81
C PHE A 71 15.54 -28.63 5.83
N PHE A 72 14.46 -28.04 5.33
CA PHE A 72 14.22 -26.61 5.40
C PHE A 72 12.77 -26.28 5.73
N LEU A 73 12.60 -25.14 6.40
CA LEU A 73 11.32 -24.55 6.73
C LEU A 73 11.25 -23.15 6.12
N SER A 74 10.39 -22.99 5.12
CA SER A 74 10.04 -21.69 4.56
C SER A 74 8.78 -21.17 5.24
N PRO A 75 8.75 -19.91 5.71
CA PRO A 75 7.58 -19.36 6.40
C PRO A 75 6.39 -19.21 5.45
N ASN A 76 5.19 -19.28 6.03
CA ASN A 76 3.95 -18.89 5.37
C ASN A 76 3.94 -17.37 5.16
N LEU A 77 3.94 -16.93 3.90
CA LEU A 77 3.97 -15.51 3.57
C LEU A 77 2.60 -14.85 3.65
N LYS A 78 1.50 -15.62 3.74
CA LYS A 78 0.15 -15.08 3.99
C LYS A 78 0.00 -14.45 5.37
N ILE A 79 0.95 -14.68 6.28
CA ILE A 79 1.00 -14.07 7.63
C ILE A 79 2.19 -13.11 7.77
N TYR A 80 2.80 -12.68 6.67
CA TYR A 80 3.91 -11.75 6.71
C TYR A 80 3.47 -10.38 7.23
N SER A 81 4.15 -9.86 8.26
CA SER A 81 3.76 -8.64 8.98
C SER A 81 4.93 -7.73 9.36
N LYS A 82 6.02 -7.77 8.59
CA LYS A 82 7.22 -6.96 8.88
C LYS A 82 7.31 -5.68 8.03
N GLY A 83 6.30 -5.37 7.23
CA GLY A 83 6.27 -4.19 6.35
C GLY A 83 7.14 -4.26 5.10
N HIS A 84 6.98 -3.26 4.23
CA HIS A 84 7.59 -3.18 2.89
C HIS A 84 9.12 -3.11 2.94
N ASP A 85 9.69 -2.18 3.71
CA ASP A 85 11.14 -1.99 3.75
C ASP A 85 11.86 -3.27 4.20
N ARG A 86 11.30 -3.95 5.19
CA ARG A 86 11.89 -5.20 5.67
C ARG A 86 11.78 -6.29 4.61
N PHE A 87 10.69 -6.32 3.85
CA PHE A 87 10.51 -7.26 2.75
C PHE A 87 11.58 -7.05 1.68
N ILE A 88 11.82 -5.80 1.28
CA ILE A 88 12.86 -5.45 0.31
C ILE A 88 14.25 -5.82 0.83
N ILE A 89 14.56 -5.55 2.09
CA ILE A 89 15.86 -5.92 2.69
C ILE A 89 16.05 -7.44 2.64
N ILE A 90 15.03 -8.23 3.01
CA ILE A 90 15.07 -9.69 2.96
C ILE A 90 15.29 -10.19 1.53
N LEU A 91 14.60 -9.62 0.54
CA LEU A 91 14.81 -10.00 -0.86
C LEU A 91 16.23 -9.66 -1.34
N LYS A 92 16.75 -8.48 -1.02
CA LYS A 92 18.06 -8.02 -1.49
C LYS A 92 19.22 -8.78 -0.83
N LYS A 93 19.08 -9.14 0.46
CA LYS A 93 20.16 -9.77 1.25
C LYS A 93 20.00 -11.27 1.49
N GLY A 94 18.80 -11.80 1.30
CA GLY A 94 18.45 -13.14 1.79
C GLY A 94 18.09 -13.13 3.28
N TYR A 95 17.60 -14.28 3.77
CA TYR A 95 17.29 -14.49 5.19
C TYR A 95 17.38 -15.98 5.55
N GLY A 96 18.26 -16.32 6.50
CA GLY A 96 18.54 -17.72 6.84
C GLY A 96 19.04 -18.48 5.60
N ARG A 97 18.32 -19.55 5.22
CA ARG A 97 18.63 -20.33 4.00
C ARG A 97 18.07 -19.73 2.71
N MET A 98 17.25 -18.69 2.78
CA MET A 98 16.77 -18.00 1.58
C MET A 98 17.91 -17.18 0.98
N PRO A 99 18.39 -17.51 -0.24
CA PRO A 99 19.44 -16.75 -0.89
C PRO A 99 18.96 -15.34 -1.29
N ALA A 100 19.91 -14.41 -1.41
CA ALA A 100 19.64 -13.10 -1.99
C ALA A 100 18.97 -13.25 -3.36
N TRP A 101 17.98 -12.40 -3.63
CA TRP A 101 17.20 -12.37 -4.88
C TRP A 101 16.47 -13.67 -5.21
N GLY A 102 16.25 -14.54 -4.22
CA GLY A 102 15.69 -15.88 -4.45
C GLY A 102 16.65 -16.81 -5.18
N GLY A 103 17.95 -16.50 -5.21
CA GLY A 103 18.98 -17.33 -5.85
C GLY A 103 19.07 -17.13 -7.36
N MET A 104 18.50 -16.03 -7.87
CA MET A 104 18.48 -15.68 -9.29
C MET A 104 19.08 -14.28 -9.50
N SER A 105 19.05 -13.80 -10.74
CA SER A 105 19.49 -12.44 -11.08
C SER A 105 18.73 -11.35 -10.31
N LYS A 106 19.34 -10.18 -10.14
CA LYS A 106 18.72 -9.04 -9.44
C LYS A 106 17.39 -8.65 -10.08
N LEU A 107 16.43 -8.28 -9.24
CA LEU A 107 15.16 -7.69 -9.65
C LEU A 107 15.31 -6.16 -9.74
N SER A 108 14.63 -5.53 -10.69
CA SER A 108 14.51 -4.06 -10.72
C SER A 108 13.63 -3.57 -9.56
N ASP A 109 13.71 -2.28 -9.21
CA ASP A 109 12.86 -1.73 -8.14
C ASP A 109 11.37 -1.81 -8.48
N SER A 110 11.00 -1.72 -9.77
CA SER A 110 9.63 -1.97 -10.22
C SER A 110 9.19 -3.42 -9.95
N GLN A 111 10.04 -4.40 -10.26
CA GLN A 111 9.74 -5.81 -9.98
C GLN A 111 9.66 -6.11 -8.48
N LEU A 112 10.50 -5.46 -7.69
CA LEU A 112 10.45 -5.55 -6.23
C LEU A 112 9.13 -5.01 -5.69
N ASN A 113 8.68 -3.86 -6.19
CA ASN A 113 7.39 -3.28 -5.80
C ASN A 113 6.21 -4.14 -6.23
N GLN A 114 6.21 -4.68 -7.45
CA GLN A 114 5.19 -5.62 -7.92
C GLN A 114 5.11 -6.85 -6.99
N LEU A 115 6.26 -7.44 -6.66
CA LEU A 115 6.31 -8.59 -5.77
C LEU A 115 5.83 -8.23 -4.35
N ALA A 116 6.21 -7.07 -3.82
CA ALA A 116 5.75 -6.59 -2.52
C ALA A 116 4.23 -6.36 -2.50
N SER A 117 3.66 -5.76 -3.55
CA SER A 117 2.21 -5.58 -3.70
C SER A 117 1.47 -6.92 -3.71
N TYR A 118 2.02 -7.94 -4.39
CA TYR A 118 1.44 -9.28 -4.38
C TYR A 118 1.46 -9.91 -2.98
N ILE A 119 2.59 -9.85 -2.27
CA ILE A 119 2.69 -10.43 -0.91
C ILE A 119 1.77 -9.68 0.06
N LYS A 120 1.71 -8.35 -0.01
CA LYS A 120 0.77 -7.55 0.77
C LYS A 120 -0.68 -7.94 0.49
N HIS A 121 -1.06 -8.11 -0.77
CA HIS A 121 -2.42 -8.50 -1.14
C HIS A 121 -2.83 -9.84 -0.51
N ILE A 122 -1.96 -10.87 -0.58
CA ILE A 122 -2.27 -12.18 0.00
C ILE A 122 -2.15 -12.22 1.53
N SER A 123 -1.51 -11.23 2.16
CA SER A 123 -1.39 -11.12 3.61
C SER A 123 -2.51 -10.29 4.25
N LEU A 124 -3.08 -9.34 3.50
CA LEU A 124 -4.24 -8.55 3.91
C LEU A 124 -5.53 -9.37 3.96
N GLU A 125 -5.66 -10.43 3.17
CA GLU A 125 -6.73 -11.42 3.35
C GLU A 125 -6.77 -12.01 4.77
N LYS A 126 -5.72 -11.81 5.59
CA LYS A 126 -5.58 -12.32 6.96
C LYS A 126 -5.22 -11.25 8.02
N ASN A 127 -5.40 -9.95 7.74
CA ASN A 127 -5.07 -8.84 8.67
C ASN A 127 -3.60 -8.80 9.15
N SER A 128 -2.64 -9.15 8.28
CA SER A 128 -1.21 -9.13 8.62
C SER A 128 -0.42 -8.40 7.54
N TRP A 129 0.17 -7.23 7.88
CA TRP A 129 1.16 -6.52 7.06
C TRP A 129 2.05 -5.62 7.93
#